data_AF-A4ELT8-F1
#
_entry.id   AF-A4ELT8-F1
#
_cell.length_a   1.000
_cell.length_b   1.000
_cell.length_c   1.000
_cell.angle_alpha   90.00
_cell.angle_beta   90.00
_cell.angle_gamma   90.00
#
_symmetry.space_group_name_H-M   'P 1'
#
loop_
_entity.id
_entity.type
_entity.pdbx_description
1 polymer ?
#
loop_
_entity_poly.entity_id
_entity_poly.type
_entity_poly.pdbx_seq_one_letter_code
_entity_poly.pdbx_strand_id
1 'polypeptide(L)' 'MDTGFIVILLALFTLLAFVVIAIVSKRKTEARMENDNAEKSTLAADKPSDGKPADV' A
#
# COMPACT_ATOMS: atom_id res chain seq x y z
N MET A 1 6.37 6.55 -36.16
CA MET A 1 6.18 5.73 -34.94
C MET A 1 5.05 4.76 -35.23
N ASP A 2 5.31 3.46 -35.15
CA ASP A 2 4.28 2.45 -35.33
C ASP A 2 3.34 2.42 -34.12
N THR A 3 2.05 2.17 -34.32
CA THR A 3 1.07 2.04 -33.23
C THR A 3 1.51 0.98 -32.22
N GLY A 4 2.16 -0.10 -32.66
CA GLY A 4 2.69 -1.13 -31.77
C GLY A 4 3.76 -0.60 -30.81
N PHE A 5 4.60 0.34 -31.26
CA PHE A 5 5.62 0.95 -30.41
C PHE A 5 5.02 1.84 -29.31
N ILE A 6 3.96 2.59 -29.63
CA ILE A 6 3.25 3.44 -28.66
C ILE A 6 2.60 2.59 -27.57
N VAL A 7 2.01 1.45 -27.94
CA VAL A 7 1.38 0.53 -26.97
C VAL A 7 2.41 -0.02 -25.99
N ILE A 8 3.58 -0.45 -26.48
CA ILE A 8 4.66 -0.97 -25.61
C ILE A 8 5.15 0.11 -24.65
N LEU A 9 5.36 1.33 -25.15
CA LEU A 9 5.83 2.45 -24.33
C LEU A 9 4.81 2.78 -23.22
N LEU A 10 3.52 2.83 -23.55
CA LEU A 10 2.47 3.04 -22.56
C LEU A 10 2.40 1.92 -21.53
N ALA A 11 2.54 0.66 -21.93
CA ALA A 11 2.54 -0.47 -21.01
C ALA A 11 3.72 -0.43 -20.02
N LEU A 12 4.92 -0.05 -20.49
CA LEU A 12 6.07 0.12 -19.61
C LEU A 12 5.90 1.31 -18.66
N PHE A 13 5.32 2.41 -19.16
CA PHE A 13 5.06 3.58 -18.33
C PHE A 13 4.02 3.31 -17.24
N THR A 14 2.93 2.61 -17.56
CA THR A 14 1.90 2.24 -16.58
C THR A 14 2.45 1.28 -15.53
N LEU A 15 3.27 0.31 -15.94
CA LEU A 15 3.96 -0.59 -15.02
C LEU A 15 4.90 0.18 -14.08
N LEU A 16 5.68 1.12 -14.62
CA LEU A 16 6.56 1.98 -13.81
C LEU A 16 5.75 2.80 -12.79
N ALA A 17 4.66 3.44 -13.23
CA ALA A 17 3.78 4.21 -12.35
C ALA A 17 3.21 3.34 -11.23
N PHE A 18 2.80 2.10 -11.54
CA PHE A 18 2.29 1.15 -10.55
C PHE A 18 3.36 0.77 -9.52
N VAL A 19 4.60 0.51 -9.95
CA VAL A 19 5.72 0.20 -9.04
C VAL A 19 5.99 1.36 -8.08
N VAL A 20 6.00 2.60 -8.57
CA VAL A 20 6.19 3.78 -7.71
C VAL A 20 5.07 3.89 -6.66
N ILE A 21 3.82 3.72 -7.07
CA ILE A 21 2.66 3.75 -6.16
C ILE A 21 2.77 2.63 -5.11
N ALA A 22 3.20 1.44 -5.50
CA ALA A 22 3.39 0.31 -4.58
C ALA A 22 4.46 0.62 -3.52
N ILE A 23 5.60 1.20 -3.92
CA ILE A 23 6.66 1.58 -2.98
C ILE A 23 6.18 2.67 -2.01
N VAL A 24 5.51 3.72 -2.50
CA VAL A 24 4.97 4.78 -1.64
C VAL A 24 3.94 4.24 -0.66
N SER A 25 3.06 3.35 -1.12
CA SER A 25 2.05 2.71 -0.27
C SER A 25 2.69 1.84 0.80
N LYS A 26 3.74 1.08 0.46
CA LYS A 26 4.52 0.30 1.42
C LYS A 26 5.13 1.18 2.50
N ARG A 27 5.82 2.26 2.12
CA ARG A 27 6.42 3.21 3.07
C ARG A 27 5.37 3.86 3.98
N LYS A 28 4.18 4.17 3.45
CA LYS A 28 3.06 4.71 4.25
C LYS A 28 2.57 3.68 5.27
N THR A 29 2.49 2.41 4.90
CA THR A 29 2.12 1.32 5.80
C THR A 29 3.17 1.11 6.89
N GLU A 30 4.45 1.06 6.53
CA GLU A 30 5.56 0.93 7.49
C GLU A 30 5.56 2.10 8.49
N ALA A 31 5.44 3.34 7.99
CA ALA A 31 5.31 4.50 8.86
C ALA A 31 4.10 4.40 9.81
N ARG A 32 2.97 3.84 9.35
CA ARG A 32 1.81 3.61 10.23
C ARG A 32 2.08 2.52 11.28
N MET A 33 2.85 1.50 10.96
CA MET A 33 3.22 0.44 11.91
C MET A 33 4.20 0.93 12.98
N GLU A 34 5.09 1.86 12.64
CA GLU A 34 6.05 2.47 13.57
C GLU A 34 5.42 3.55 14.47
N ASN A 35 4.21 4.01 14.15
CA ASN A 35 3.52 5.04 14.92
C ASN A 35 2.65 4.40 16.01
N ASP A 36 3.11 4.45 17.27
CA ASP A 36 2.36 3.98 18.44
C ASP A 36 1.03 4.71 18.68
N ASN A 37 0.85 5.89 18.08
CA ASN A 37 -0.39 6.68 18.14
C ASN A 37 -1.26 6.55 16.88
N ALA A 38 -0.96 5.62 15.97
CA ALA A 38 -1.74 5.46 14.75
C ALA A 38 -3.19 5.04 15.07
N GLU A 39 -4.15 5.74 14.46
CA GLU A 39 -5.56 5.40 14.58
C GLU A 39 -5.81 3.96 14.14
N LYS A 40 -6.55 3.22 14.97
CA LYS A 40 -6.81 1.79 14.77
C LYS A 40 -7.46 1.57 13.41
N SER A 41 -7.01 0.54 12.69
CA SER A 41 -7.64 0.14 11.42
C SER A 41 -9.12 -0.15 11.66
N THR A 42 -9.98 0.19 10.70
CA THR A 42 -11.42 -0.10 10.75
C THR A 42 -11.70 -1.60 10.92
N LEU A 43 -10.82 -2.46 10.39
CA LEU A 43 -10.87 -3.91 10.58
C LEU A 43 -10.54 -4.35 12.02
N ALA A 44 -9.74 -3.55 12.73
CA ALA A 44 -9.36 -3.80 14.11
C ALA A 44 -10.22 -3.01 15.11
N ALA A 45 -11.16 -2.18 14.64
CA ALA A 45 -12.02 -1.32 15.45
C ALA A 45 -12.89 -2.11 16.42
N ASP A 46 -13.33 -3.32 16.04
CA ASP A 46 -14.24 -4.16 16.84
C ASP A 46 -13.59 -4.70 18.11
N LYS A 47 -12.25 -4.69 18.21
CA LYS A 47 -11.53 -5.16 19.39
C LYS A 47 -11.22 -4.00 20.34
N PRO A 48 -11.34 -4.18 21.66
CA PRO A 48 -10.77 -3.24 22.64
C PRO A 48 -9.24 -3.06 22.45
N SER A 49 -8.70 -1.87 22.66
CA SER A 49 -7.26 -1.56 22.51
C SER A 49 -6.37 -2.15 23.61
N ASP A 50 -6.98 -2.63 24.70
CA ASP A 50 -6.37 -3.28 25.86
C ASP A 50 -6.42 -4.82 25.80
N GLY A 51 -7.06 -5.40 24.77
CA GLY A 51 -7.20 -6.84 24.63
C GLY A 51 -5.93 -7.51 24.09
N LYS A 52 -5.47 -8.59 24.76
CA LYS A 52 -4.39 -9.49 24.32
C LYS A 52 -4.52 -9.80 22.82
N PRO A 53 -3.48 -9.67 21.97
CA PRO A 53 -3.58 -10.03 20.55
C PRO A 53 -4.14 -11.44 20.43
N ALA A 54 -5.15 -11.59 19.58
CA ALA A 54 -5.74 -12.90 19.36
C ALA A 54 -4.74 -13.64 18.48
N ASP A 55 -4.26 -14.77 18.99
CA ASP A 55 -3.50 -15.74 18.22
C ASP A 55 -4.43 -16.21 17.10
N VAL A 56 -4.08 -15.89 15.84
CA VAL A 56 -4.81 -16.28 14.63
C VAL A 56 -4.00 -17.31 13.85
#